data_AF-K1TZV3-F1
#
_entry.id   AF-K1TZV3-F1
#
_cell.length_a   1.000
_cell.length_b   1.000
_cell.length_c   1.000
_cell.angle_alpha   90.00
_cell.angle_beta   90.00
_cell.angle_gamma   90.00
#
_symmetry.space_group_name_H-M   'P 1'
#
loop_
_entity.id
_entity.type
_entity.pdbx_description
1 polymer ?
#
loop_
_entity_poly.entity_id
_entity_poly.type
_entity_poly.pdbx_seq_one_letter_code
_entity_poly.pdbx_strand_id
1 'polypeptide(L)'
;LHTPPMHPGYRNNCRQARALLTMQGREFLDWGDSVAVEQEEFPPMLSQVACAHYRSTDEVAAWLARHDERIQCVVTECLPHSRRVAFGQAQSPALTDYPDDRDVMAWLAGLG
;
A
#
# COMPACT_ATOMS: atom_id res chain seq x y z
N LEU A 1 -6.51 -20.49 -11.93
CA LEU A 1 -6.74 -19.97 -10.56
C LEU A 1 -8.18 -19.48 -10.50
N HIS A 2 -9.01 -20.01 -9.60
CA HIS A 2 -10.37 -19.49 -9.39
C HIS A 2 -10.24 -18.27 -8.50
N THR A 3 -10.45 -17.07 -9.04
CA THR A 3 -10.45 -15.87 -8.23
C THR A 3 -11.66 -15.89 -7.30
N PRO A 4 -11.48 -15.75 -5.97
CA PRO A 4 -12.60 -15.73 -5.05
C PRO A 4 -13.58 -14.61 -5.42
N PRO A 5 -14.89 -14.78 -5.15
CA PRO A 5 -15.88 -13.75 -5.45
C PRO A 5 -15.54 -12.47 -4.67
N MET A 6 -15.30 -11.39 -5.39
CA MET A 6 -15.01 -10.10 -4.79
C MET A 6 -16.26 -9.30 -4.44
N HIS A 7 -16.15 -8.49 -3.40
CA HIS A 7 -17.20 -7.57 -2.99
C HIS A 7 -17.61 -6.63 -4.15
N PRO A 8 -18.92 -6.44 -4.43
CA PRO A 8 -19.37 -5.60 -5.55
C PRO A 8 -18.82 -4.18 -5.53
N GLY A 9 -18.67 -3.58 -4.34
CA GLY A 9 -18.09 -2.24 -4.20
C GLY A 9 -16.64 -2.14 -4.67
N TYR A 10 -15.82 -3.17 -4.42
CA TYR A 10 -14.44 -3.21 -4.89
C TYR A 10 -14.37 -3.39 -6.41
N ARG A 11 -15.23 -4.26 -6.98
CA ARG A 11 -15.37 -4.41 -8.44
C ARG A 11 -15.76 -3.11 -9.11
N ASN A 12 -16.68 -2.35 -8.49
CA ASN A 12 -17.07 -1.04 -8.99
C ASN A 12 -15.93 -0.02 -8.91
N ASN A 13 -15.14 -0.03 -7.82
CA ASN A 13 -13.96 0.81 -7.71
C ASN A 13 -12.93 0.51 -8.83
N CYS A 14 -12.68 -0.77 -9.14
CA CYS A 14 -11.78 -1.16 -10.23
C CYS A 14 -12.30 -0.72 -11.61
N ARG A 15 -13.60 -0.89 -11.87
CA ARG A 15 -14.22 -0.39 -13.11
C ARG A 15 -14.11 1.13 -13.24
N GLN A 16 -14.34 1.86 -12.16
CA GLN A 16 -14.21 3.32 -12.13
C GLN A 16 -12.76 3.76 -12.35
N ALA A 17 -11.79 3.09 -11.71
CA ALA A 17 -10.37 3.36 -11.89
C ALA A 17 -9.95 3.26 -13.36
N ARG A 18 -10.34 2.17 -14.04
CA ARG A 18 -10.08 1.99 -15.48
C ARG A 18 -10.71 3.10 -16.32
N ALA A 19 -11.99 3.39 -16.08
CA ALA A 19 -12.70 4.40 -16.85
C ALA A 19 -12.02 5.77 -16.74
N LEU A 20 -11.66 6.20 -15.51
CA LEU A 20 -11.01 7.48 -15.29
C LEU A 20 -9.61 7.55 -15.90
N LEU A 21 -8.79 6.51 -15.74
CA LEU A 21 -7.45 6.46 -16.34
C LEU A 21 -7.52 6.53 -17.87
N THR A 22 -8.42 5.75 -18.49
CA THR A 22 -8.65 5.77 -19.94
C THR A 22 -9.12 7.14 -20.42
N MET A 23 -10.10 7.75 -19.74
CA MET A 23 -10.61 9.07 -20.08
C MET A 23 -9.55 10.17 -19.98
N GLN A 24 -8.60 10.02 -19.05
CA GLN A 24 -7.48 10.94 -18.87
C GLN A 24 -6.32 10.66 -19.84
N GLY A 25 -6.39 9.59 -20.63
CA GLY A 25 -5.27 9.16 -21.48
C GLY A 25 -4.04 8.70 -20.68
N ARG A 26 -4.22 8.31 -19.42
CA ARG A 26 -3.14 7.81 -18.57
C ARG A 26 -2.95 6.32 -18.81
N GLU A 27 -1.72 5.91 -19.06
CA GLU A 27 -1.36 4.50 -19.19
C GLU A 27 -1.45 3.77 -17.85
N PHE A 28 -1.85 2.51 -17.90
CA PHE A 28 -1.90 1.60 -16.76
C PHE A 28 -1.81 0.15 -17.23
N LEU A 29 -1.32 -0.73 -16.35
CA LEU A 29 -1.33 -2.17 -16.56
C LEU A 29 -2.60 -2.75 -15.94
N ASP A 30 -3.34 -3.55 -16.70
CA ASP A 30 -4.53 -4.24 -16.20
C ASP A 30 -4.16 -5.60 -15.59
N TRP A 31 -4.43 -5.77 -14.29
CA TRP A 31 -4.22 -7.02 -13.55
C TRP A 31 -5.52 -7.77 -13.25
N GLY A 32 -6.59 -7.48 -14.00
CA GLY A 32 -7.88 -8.15 -13.90
C GLY A 32 -8.79 -7.62 -12.79
N ASP A 33 -8.30 -7.58 -11.55
CA ASP A 33 -9.05 -7.07 -10.39
C ASP A 33 -8.42 -5.83 -9.75
N SER A 34 -7.32 -5.36 -10.32
CA SER A 34 -6.67 -4.10 -9.97
C SER A 34 -6.01 -3.53 -11.21
N VAL A 35 -5.52 -2.31 -11.11
CA VAL A 35 -4.68 -1.69 -12.15
C VAL A 35 -3.41 -1.16 -11.51
N ALA A 36 -2.28 -1.39 -12.18
CA ALA A 36 -1.02 -0.79 -11.77
C ALA A 36 -0.75 0.48 -12.58
N VAL A 37 -0.37 1.55 -11.89
CA VAL A 37 -0.14 2.86 -12.49
C VAL A 37 1.26 3.31 -12.11
N GLU A 38 2.05 3.72 -13.09
CA GLU A 38 3.37 4.28 -12.82
C GLU A 38 3.22 5.68 -12.20
N GLN A 39 3.56 5.79 -10.91
CA GLN A 39 3.52 7.02 -10.11
C GLN A 39 4.15 6.80 -8.73
N GLU A 40 4.66 7.88 -8.13
CA GLU A 40 5.19 7.87 -6.76
C GLU A 40 4.14 8.18 -5.69
N GLU A 41 3.05 8.84 -6.05
CA GLU A 41 2.01 9.23 -5.09
C GLU A 41 1.07 8.07 -4.76
N PHE A 42 0.53 8.08 -3.55
CA PHE A 42 -0.45 7.08 -3.14
C PHE A 42 -1.68 7.12 -4.06
N PRO A 43 -2.18 5.96 -4.48
CA PRO A 43 -3.30 5.89 -5.40
C PRO A 43 -4.57 6.50 -4.78
N PRO A 44 -5.36 7.26 -5.55
CA PRO A 44 -6.62 7.84 -5.07
C PRO A 44 -7.76 6.82 -4.97
N MET A 45 -7.56 5.60 -5.49
CA MET A 45 -8.57 4.55 -5.56
C MET A 45 -7.99 3.23 -5.05
N LEU A 46 -8.79 2.50 -4.28
CA LEU A 46 -8.40 1.27 -3.59
C LEU A 46 -7.88 0.16 -4.53
N SER A 47 -8.41 0.08 -5.74
CA SER A 47 -8.03 -0.91 -6.75
C SER A 47 -6.84 -0.49 -7.62
N GLN A 48 -6.25 0.68 -7.39
CA GLN A 48 -5.04 1.12 -8.06
C GLN A 48 -3.83 0.77 -7.21
N VAL A 49 -2.78 0.29 -7.87
CA VAL A 49 -1.47 0.03 -7.26
C VAL A 49 -0.48 1.01 -7.88
N ALA A 50 0.17 1.83 -7.05
CA ALA A 50 1.25 2.69 -7.49
C ALA A 50 2.52 1.86 -7.68
N CYS A 51 3.17 1.98 -8.83
CA CYS A 51 4.46 1.38 -9.13
C CYS A 51 5.44 2.49 -9.50
N ALA A 52 6.68 2.39 -9.05
CA ALA A 52 7.72 3.36 -9.37
C ALA A 52 9.05 2.65 -9.63
N HIS A 53 9.85 3.24 -10.52
CA HIS A 53 11.21 2.81 -10.77
C HIS A 53 12.17 3.52 -9.81
N TYR A 54 13.13 2.79 -9.27
CA TYR A 54 14.21 3.33 -8.44
C TYR A 54 15.55 2.75 -8.91
N ARG A 55 16.64 3.50 -8.72
CA ARG A 55 18.00 3.05 -9.10
C ARG A 55 18.79 2.50 -7.93
N SER A 56 18.37 2.81 -6.71
CA SER A 56 19.04 2.40 -5.48
C SER A 56 18.04 2.20 -4.34
N THR A 57 18.43 1.41 -3.34
CA THR A 57 17.68 1.25 -2.10
C THR A 57 17.60 2.55 -1.30
N ASP A 58 18.57 3.45 -1.46
CA ASP A 58 18.59 4.74 -0.76
C ASP A 58 17.47 5.67 -1.22
N GLU A 59 17.11 5.65 -2.51
CA GLU A 59 15.94 6.36 -3.04
C GLU A 59 14.65 5.88 -2.38
N VAL A 60 14.51 4.55 -2.22
CA VAL A 60 13.35 3.95 -1.57
C VAL A 60 13.32 4.31 -0.09
N ALA A 61 14.45 4.24 0.62
CA ALA A 61 14.55 4.61 2.02
C ALA A 61 14.17 6.08 2.25
N ALA A 62 14.62 7.00 1.38
CA ALA A 62 14.25 8.40 1.43
C ALA A 62 12.75 8.62 1.15
N TRP A 63 12.17 7.90 0.18
CA TRP A 63 10.74 7.97 -0.09
C TRP A 63 9.89 7.45 1.09
N LEU A 64 10.30 6.34 1.71
CA LEU A 64 9.63 5.79 2.89
C LEU A 64 9.65 6.79 4.06
N ALA A 65 10.83 7.34 4.37
CA ALA A 65 10.97 8.33 5.44
C ALA A 65 10.13 9.60 5.20
N ARG A 66 10.04 10.06 3.94
CA ARG A 66 9.22 11.23 3.58
C ARG A 66 7.72 10.99 3.76
N HIS A 67 7.26 9.74 3.67
CA HIS A 67 5.84 9.38 3.72
C HIS A 67 5.47 8.54 4.93
N ASP A 68 6.33 8.51 5.94
CA ASP A 68 6.26 7.58 7.06
C ASP A 68 4.87 7.55 7.72
N GLU A 69 4.29 8.74 7.96
CA GLU A 69 2.97 8.94 8.58
C GLU A 69 1.80 8.33 7.80
N ARG A 70 1.98 8.05 6.50
CA ARG A 70 0.94 7.49 5.62
C ARG A 70 1.12 6.00 5.37
N ILE A 71 2.26 5.44 5.77
CA ILE A 71 2.60 4.03 5.57
C ILE A 71 2.14 3.26 6.81
N GLN A 72 1.63 2.04 6.62
CA GLN A 72 1.24 1.19 7.75
C GLN A 72 2.10 -0.08 7.84
N CYS A 73 2.71 -0.48 6.73
CA CYS A 73 3.44 -1.73 6.62
C CYS A 73 4.41 -1.65 5.45
N VAL A 74 5.62 -2.20 5.61
CA VAL A 74 6.65 -2.28 4.57
C VAL A 74 7.06 -3.73 4.37
N VAL A 75 6.82 -4.28 3.18
CA VAL A 75 7.28 -5.63 2.82
C VAL A 75 8.62 -5.52 2.10
N THR A 76 9.69 -6.01 2.73
CA THR A 76 11.04 -5.96 2.15
C THR A 76 11.99 -6.92 2.85
N GLU A 77 12.98 -7.43 2.13
CA GLU A 77 14.11 -8.21 2.68
C GLU A 77 15.43 -7.42 2.69
N CYS A 78 15.50 -6.31 1.94
CA CYS A 78 16.75 -5.59 1.68
C CYS A 78 16.83 -4.20 2.32
N LEU A 79 15.74 -3.73 2.95
CA LEU A 79 15.68 -2.42 3.61
C LEU A 79 15.33 -2.55 5.09
N PRO A 80 16.00 -1.81 5.98
CA PRO A 80 15.56 -1.65 7.36
C PRO A 80 14.34 -0.71 7.42
N HIS A 81 13.34 -1.07 8.22
CA HIS A 81 12.19 -0.23 8.55
C HIS A 81 11.56 -0.74 9.85
N SER A 82 11.03 0.12 10.72
CA SER A 82 10.41 -0.30 11.99
C SER A 82 9.20 -1.20 11.74
N ARG A 83 8.32 -0.77 10.83
CA ARG A 83 7.14 -1.51 10.33
C ARG A 83 7.43 -2.54 9.23
N ARG A 84 8.62 -3.17 9.23
CA ARG A 84 9.00 -4.18 8.23
C ARG A 84 8.34 -5.53 8.52
N VAL A 85 7.75 -6.15 7.50
CA VAL A 85 7.25 -7.54 7.57
C VAL A 85 7.80 -8.40 6.43
N ALA A 86 7.78 -9.72 6.62
CA ALA A 86 8.17 -10.68 5.59
C ALA A 86 7.11 -10.77 4.47
N PHE A 87 7.52 -11.28 3.31
CA PHE A 87 6.58 -11.59 2.22
C PHE A 87 5.48 -12.55 2.69
N GLY A 88 4.24 -12.28 2.27
CA GLY A 88 3.06 -13.03 2.69
C GLY A 88 2.50 -12.67 4.08
N GLN A 89 3.14 -11.76 4.83
CA GLN A 89 2.69 -11.36 6.17
C GLN A 89 2.00 -9.98 6.22
N ALA A 90 1.94 -9.25 5.11
CA ALA A 90 1.36 -7.89 5.08
C ALA A 90 -0.12 -7.80 5.52
N GLN A 91 -0.85 -8.92 5.46
CA GLN A 91 -2.26 -9.02 5.87
C GLN A 91 -2.44 -9.88 7.13
N SER A 92 -1.36 -10.11 7.87
CA SER A 92 -1.32 -10.92 9.09
C SER A 92 -0.68 -10.12 10.24
N PRO A 93 -1.23 -8.94 10.62
CA PRO A 93 -0.64 -8.10 11.64
C PRO A 93 -0.61 -8.80 13.01
N ALA A 94 0.50 -8.65 13.73
CA ALA A 94 0.63 -9.04 15.13
C ALA A 94 -0.09 -8.03 16.06
N LEU A 95 -0.26 -8.40 17.33
CA LEU A 95 -0.91 -7.55 18.34
C LEU A 95 -0.20 -6.20 18.56
N THR A 96 1.09 -6.13 18.24
CA THR A 96 1.94 -4.96 18.41
C THR A 96 2.22 -4.23 17.09
N ASP A 97 1.64 -4.67 15.98
CA ASP A 97 1.81 -4.03 14.67
C ASP A 97 0.86 -2.83 14.55
N TYR A 98 1.14 -1.77 15.32
CA TYR A 98 0.35 -0.55 15.31
C TYR A 98 0.52 0.18 13.96
N PRO A 99 -0.57 0.59 13.28
CA PRO A 99 -0.50 1.19 11.95
C PRO A 99 0.34 2.47 11.88
N ASP A 100 0.47 3.19 12.98
CA ASP A 100 1.21 4.45 13.13
C ASP A 100 2.48 4.31 13.97
N ASP A 101 2.91 3.07 14.27
CA ASP A 101 4.06 2.76 15.13
C ASP A 101 3.96 3.31 16.56
N ARG A 102 2.74 3.62 17.04
CA ARG A 102 2.49 4.09 18.41
C ARG A 102 1.90 2.99 19.27
N ASP A 103 2.57 2.68 20.37
CA ASP A 103 2.06 1.76 21.38
C ASP A 103 0.83 2.36 22.09
N VAL A 104 -0.36 1.97 21.60
CA VAL A 104 -1.65 2.41 22.14
C VAL A 104 -1.81 2.01 23.60
N MET A 105 -1.28 0.86 24.02
CA MET A 105 -1.43 0.37 25.39
C MET A 105 -0.55 1.18 26.35
N ALA A 106 0.68 1.49 25.96
CA ALA A 106 1.56 2.39 26.70
C ALA A 106 0.95 3.81 26.78
N TRP A 107 0.40 4.31 25.68
CA TRP A 107 -0.29 5.61 25.65
C TRP A 107 -1.48 5.64 26.63
N LEU A 108 -2.36 4.63 26.58
CA LEU A 108 -3.50 4.52 27.48
C LEU A 108 -3.08 4.45 28.96
N ALA A 109 -2.02 3.70 29.27
CA ALA A 109 -1.51 3.56 30.63
C ALA A 109 -0.94 4.87 31.20
N GLY A 110 -0.42 5.76 30.34
CA GLY A 110 0.10 7.07 30.74
C GLY A 110 -0.96 8.15 30.95
N LEU A 111 -2.25 7.85 30.73
CA LEU A 111 -3.37 8.78 30.98
C LEU A 111 -3.89 8.74 32.43
N GLY A 112 -3.37 7.82 33.26
CA GLY A 112 -3.76 7.61 34.67
C GLY A 112 -2.81 8.23 35.68
#